data_AF-A0A0J6CBA6-F1
#
_entry.id   AF-A0A0J6CBA6-F1
#
_cell.length_a   1.000
_cell.length_b   1.000
_cell.length_c   1.000
_cell.angle_alpha   90.00
_cell.angle_beta   90.00
_cell.angle_gamma   90.00
#
_symmetry.space_group_name_H-M   'P 1'
#
loop_
_entity.id
_entity.type
_entity.pdbx_description
1 polymer ?
#
loop_
_entity_poly.entity_id
_entity_poly.type
_entity_poly.pdbx_seq_one_letter_code
_entity_poly.pdbx_strand_id
1 'polypeptide(L)'
;MTEWLDKQPDKNRYVMLFTWFLGEPVIKALKTWNTLGERFLKENRIGILHDCGFDTGRLPMERIRVKSPDLFLAYIAAMARCGMLDCSLEELADYIDLIFETGYEVVTIYNHLKAAQNTFWEIDQEVERSKKKERKQQRSK
;
A
#
# COMPACT_ATOMS: atom_id res chain seq x y z
N MET A 1 16.87 -2.78 27.19
CA MET A 1 16.38 -4.06 26.61
C MET A 1 16.28 -3.93 25.10
N THR A 2 15.62 -2.88 24.61
CA THR A 2 15.58 -2.46 23.19
C THR A 2 16.96 -2.35 22.55
N GLU A 3 17.91 -1.63 23.17
CA GLU A 3 19.29 -1.51 22.64
C GLU A 3 20.05 -2.85 22.49
N TRP A 4 19.67 -3.87 23.25
CA TRP A 4 20.28 -5.21 23.14
C TRP A 4 19.59 -6.03 22.05
N LEU A 5 18.26 -5.94 21.95
CA LEU A 5 17.46 -6.59 20.91
C LEU A 5 17.83 -6.08 19.51
N ASP A 6 18.11 -4.78 19.38
CA ASP A 6 18.51 -4.16 18.12
C ASP A 6 19.87 -4.64 17.60
N LYS A 7 20.70 -5.24 18.46
CA LYS A 7 22.01 -5.80 18.11
C LYS A 7 21.94 -7.30 17.78
N GLN A 8 20.78 -7.93 17.88
CA GLN A 8 20.65 -9.36 17.61
C GLN A 8 20.51 -9.63 16.11
N PRO A 9 21.18 -10.68 15.58
CA PRO A 9 21.11 -11.05 14.17
C PRO A 9 19.71 -11.48 13.71
N ASP A 10 18.87 -11.94 14.64
CA ASP A 10 17.48 -12.32 14.40
C ASP A 10 16.57 -11.69 15.47
N LYS A 11 16.50 -10.36 15.44
CA LYS A 11 15.71 -9.55 16.39
C LYS A 11 14.27 -10.05 16.51
N ASN A 12 13.63 -10.37 15.39
CA ASN A 12 12.22 -10.78 15.37
C ASN A 12 11.98 -12.09 16.12
N ARG A 13 12.87 -13.08 15.97
CA ARG A 13 12.81 -14.31 16.77
C ARG A 13 12.90 -14.04 18.27
N TYR A 14 13.81 -13.17 18.70
CA TYR A 14 13.91 -12.82 20.12
C TYR A 14 12.68 -12.06 20.63
N VAL A 15 12.13 -11.16 19.82
CA VAL A 15 10.89 -10.45 20.15
C VAL A 15 9.74 -11.44 20.35
N MET A 16 9.60 -12.44 19.47
CA MET A 16 8.57 -13.47 19.61
C MET A 16 8.79 -14.38 20.81
N LEU A 17 10.03 -14.79 21.10
CA LEU A 17 10.35 -15.58 22.29
C LEU A 17 10.06 -14.82 23.59
N PHE A 18 10.39 -13.53 23.66
CA PHE A 18 10.06 -12.69 24.82
C PHE A 18 8.56 -12.46 24.95
N THR A 19 7.84 -12.28 23.83
CA THR A 19 6.38 -12.18 23.83
C THR A 19 5.74 -13.44 24.39
N TRP A 20 6.23 -14.61 23.98
CA TRP A 20 5.75 -15.88 24.49
C TRP A 20 6.07 -16.04 25.99
N PHE A 21 7.31 -15.79 26.41
CA PHE A 21 7.73 -15.84 27.81
C PHE A 21 6.89 -14.93 28.72
N LEU A 22 6.63 -13.69 28.31
CA LEU A 22 5.77 -12.75 29.04
C LEU A 22 4.28 -13.14 29.00
N GLY A 23 3.91 -13.99 28.04
CA GLY A 23 2.58 -14.57 27.90
C GLY A 23 2.29 -15.70 28.90
N GLU A 24 3.34 -16.37 29.41
CA GLU A 24 3.23 -17.55 30.26
C GLU A 24 2.46 -17.26 31.57
N PRO A 25 1.49 -18.10 31.97
CA PRO A 25 0.66 -17.86 33.15
C PRO A 25 1.46 -17.68 34.44
N VAL A 26 2.54 -18.46 34.60
CA VAL A 26 3.43 -18.39 35.76
C VAL A 26 4.18 -17.05 35.82
N ILE A 27 4.55 -16.50 34.65
CA ILE A 27 5.23 -15.21 34.55
C ILE A 27 4.24 -14.06 34.76
N LYS A 28 3.03 -14.13 34.19
CA LYS A 28 1.96 -13.15 34.42
C LYS A 28 1.50 -13.06 35.87
N ALA A 29 1.59 -14.16 36.62
CA ALA A 29 1.26 -14.16 38.04
C ALA A 29 2.25 -13.33 38.88
N LEU A 30 3.47 -13.12 38.38
CA LEU A 30 4.50 -12.34 39.05
C LEU A 30 4.36 -10.85 38.71
N LYS A 31 3.71 -10.09 39.61
CA LYS A 31 3.51 -8.63 39.47
C LYS A 31 4.78 -7.85 39.12
N THR A 32 5.95 -8.34 39.56
CA THR A 32 7.27 -7.75 39.26
C THR A 32 7.56 -7.63 37.75
N TRP A 33 6.96 -8.51 36.94
CA TRP A 33 7.19 -8.56 35.49
C TRP A 33 6.14 -7.78 34.68
N ASN A 34 5.06 -7.32 35.31
CA ASN A 34 3.96 -6.64 34.60
C ASN A 34 4.42 -5.36 33.92
N THR A 35 5.14 -4.48 34.64
CA THR A 35 5.62 -3.22 34.08
C THR A 35 6.60 -3.43 32.92
N LEU A 36 7.43 -4.47 33.00
CA LEU A 36 8.34 -4.82 31.91
C LEU A 36 7.55 -5.35 30.70
N GLY A 37 6.60 -6.25 30.95
CA GLY A 37 5.77 -6.85 29.90
C GLY A 37 4.92 -5.81 29.17
N GLU A 38 4.29 -4.89 29.89
CA GLU A 38 3.51 -3.78 29.31
C GLU A 38 4.38 -2.88 28.41
N ARG A 39 5.56 -2.48 28.89
CA ARG A 39 6.49 -1.66 28.10
C ARG A 39 6.99 -2.40 26.86
N PHE A 40 7.41 -3.65 27.02
CA PHE A 40 7.90 -4.47 25.93
C PHE A 40 6.83 -4.70 24.85
N LEU A 41 5.62 -5.08 25.25
CA LEU A 41 4.51 -5.30 24.32
C LEU A 41 4.10 -4.00 23.62
N LYS A 42 4.12 -2.85 24.32
CA LYS A 42 3.82 -1.55 23.72
C LYS A 42 4.84 -1.19 22.63
N GLU A 43 6.13 -1.37 22.90
CA GLU A 43 7.21 -1.03 21.96
C GLU A 43 7.26 -1.95 20.75
N ASN A 44 6.93 -3.24 20.92
CA ASN A 44 7.08 -4.25 19.87
C ASN A 44 5.74 -4.66 19.23
N ARG A 45 4.63 -4.03 19.61
CA ARG A 45 3.26 -4.40 19.21
C ARG A 45 3.12 -4.62 17.71
N ILE A 46 3.64 -3.70 16.89
CA ILE A 46 3.51 -3.76 15.43
C ILE A 46 4.28 -4.97 14.88
N GLY A 47 5.54 -5.16 15.30
CA GLY A 47 6.33 -6.32 14.86
C GLY A 47 5.71 -7.65 15.26
N ILE A 48 5.22 -7.76 16.50
CA ILE A 48 4.53 -8.96 17.00
C ILE A 48 3.29 -9.27 16.17
N LEU A 49 2.45 -8.26 15.90
CA LEU A 49 1.22 -8.46 15.15
C LEU A 49 1.51 -8.82 13.68
N HIS A 50 2.50 -8.18 13.06
CA HIS A 50 2.97 -8.52 11.71
C HIS A 50 3.45 -9.98 11.63
N ASP A 51 4.30 -10.42 12.56
CA ASP A 51 4.83 -11.79 12.57
C ASP A 51 3.76 -12.83 12.91
N CYS A 52 2.69 -12.44 13.61
CA CYS A 52 1.50 -13.26 13.82
C CYS A 52 0.53 -13.26 12.61
N GLY A 53 0.86 -12.58 11.52
CA GLY A 53 0.03 -12.52 10.31
C GLY A 53 -1.19 -11.60 10.43
N PHE A 54 -1.25 -10.73 11.44
CA PHE A 54 -2.28 -9.71 11.52
C PHE A 54 -1.94 -8.53 10.62
N ASP A 55 -2.94 -8.01 9.90
CA ASP A 55 -2.83 -6.72 9.24
C ASP A 55 -2.63 -5.63 10.29
N THR A 56 -1.42 -5.09 10.35
CA THR A 56 -1.03 -4.06 11.31
C THR A 56 -1.35 -2.66 10.84
N GLY A 57 -2.01 -2.54 9.68
CA GLY A 57 -2.21 -1.29 8.99
C GLY A 57 -0.92 -0.79 8.33
N ARG A 58 -0.96 0.47 7.89
CA ARG A 58 0.11 1.12 7.13
C ARG A 58 1.43 1.08 7.91
N LEU A 59 2.49 0.57 7.28
CA LEU A 59 3.86 0.70 7.77
C LEU A 59 4.14 2.19 8.07
N PRO A 60 4.88 2.54 9.14
CA PRO A 60 5.22 3.92 9.49
C PRO A 60 6.33 4.45 8.57
N MET A 61 6.12 4.35 7.26
CA MET A 61 6.98 4.94 6.25
C MET A 61 6.46 6.33 5.92
N GLU A 62 7.36 7.30 5.84
CA GLU A 62 7.03 8.64 5.35
C GLU A 62 6.58 8.52 3.89
N ARG A 63 5.31 8.87 3.63
CA ARG A 63 4.73 8.80 2.28
C ARG A 63 5.32 9.90 1.40
N ILE A 64 5.45 9.60 0.11
CA ILE A 64 5.92 10.58 -0.87
C ILE A 64 4.81 11.59 -1.13
N ARG A 65 5.04 12.87 -0.79
CA ARG A 65 4.06 13.93 -1.01
C ARG A 65 3.81 14.19 -2.49
N VAL A 66 2.54 14.13 -2.89
CA VAL A 66 2.12 14.42 -4.26
C VAL A 66 1.61 15.85 -4.36
N LYS A 67 2.32 16.71 -5.11
CA LYS A 67 1.94 18.14 -5.27
C LYS A 67 0.62 18.32 -6.02
N SER A 68 0.34 17.46 -6.98
CA SER A 68 -0.85 17.52 -7.82
C SER A 68 -1.48 16.13 -7.95
N PRO A 69 -2.30 15.72 -6.96
CA PRO A 69 -2.88 14.39 -6.89
C PRO A 69 -3.63 13.99 -8.16
N ASP A 70 -4.45 14.88 -8.73
CA ASP A 70 -5.28 14.55 -9.91
C ASP A 70 -4.43 14.26 -11.15
N LEU A 71 -3.40 15.07 -11.40
CA LEU A 71 -2.46 14.86 -12.52
C LEU A 71 -1.67 13.57 -12.34
N PHE A 72 -1.22 13.31 -11.10
CA PHE A 72 -0.51 12.08 -10.75
C PHE A 72 -1.39 10.85 -11.01
N LEU A 73 -2.64 10.85 -10.55
CA LEU A 73 -3.57 9.75 -10.77
C LEU A 73 -3.90 9.55 -12.25
N ALA A 74 -4.08 10.63 -13.02
CA ALA A 74 -4.28 10.55 -14.47
C ALA A 74 -3.08 9.91 -15.19
N TYR A 75 -1.85 10.29 -14.81
CA TYR A 75 -0.62 9.72 -15.35
C TYR A 75 -0.48 8.24 -15.02
N ILE A 76 -0.72 7.86 -13.76
CA ILE A 76 -0.66 6.47 -13.29
C ILE A 76 -1.71 5.62 -14.00
N ALA A 77 -2.93 6.15 -14.18
CA ALA A 77 -3.99 5.46 -14.94
C ALA A 77 -3.61 5.22 -16.41
N ALA A 78 -2.92 6.18 -17.04
CA ALA A 78 -2.40 6.02 -18.39
C ALA A 78 -1.33 4.92 -18.47
N MET A 79 -0.38 4.89 -17.53
CA MET A 79 0.64 3.84 -17.44
C MET A 79 0.01 2.45 -17.27
N ALA A 80 -0.97 2.32 -16.37
CA ALA A 80 -1.71 1.08 -16.17
C ALA A 80 -2.38 0.62 -17.46
N ARG A 81 -3.07 1.52 -18.17
CA ARG A 81 -3.73 1.21 -19.45
C ARG A 81 -2.75 0.76 -20.53
N CYS A 82 -1.56 1.33 -20.56
CA CYS A 82 -0.50 0.95 -21.49
C CYS A 82 0.20 -0.37 -21.11
N GLY A 83 -0.24 -1.07 -20.06
CA GLY A 83 0.35 -2.32 -19.61
C GLY A 83 1.74 -2.15 -18.98
N MET A 84 2.08 -0.94 -18.53
CA MET A 84 3.35 -0.67 -17.84
C MET A 84 3.32 -1.09 -16.37
N LEU A 85 2.13 -1.35 -15.83
CA LEU A 85 1.90 -1.79 -14.46
C LEU A 85 1.16 -3.13 -14.51
N ASP A 86 1.74 -4.14 -13.87
CA ASP A 86 1.17 -5.49 -13.77
C ASP A 86 0.37 -5.62 -12.47
N CYS A 87 -0.77 -4.93 -12.41
CA CYS A 87 -1.69 -4.98 -11.26
C CYS A 87 -3.11 -4.59 -11.68
N SER A 88 -4.09 -5.04 -10.90
CA SER A 88 -5.48 -4.56 -10.99
C SER A 88 -5.59 -3.09 -10.59
N LEU A 89 -6.74 -2.47 -10.92
CA LEU A 89 -7.02 -1.08 -10.51
C LEU A 89 -7.19 -0.96 -9.00
N GLU A 90 -7.77 -1.98 -8.37
CA GLU A 90 -7.94 -2.09 -6.93
C GLU A 90 -6.58 -2.14 -6.24
N GLU A 91 -5.70 -3.06 -6.64
CA GLU A 91 -4.33 -3.15 -6.10
C GLU A 91 -3.53 -1.86 -6.34
N LEU A 92 -3.71 -1.22 -7.50
CA LEU A 92 -3.05 0.04 -7.81
C LEU A 92 -3.49 1.16 -6.86
N ALA A 93 -4.78 1.22 -6.51
CA ALA A 93 -5.28 2.20 -5.56
C ALA A 93 -4.70 1.98 -4.15
N ASP A 94 -4.60 0.72 -3.72
CA ASP A 94 -3.98 0.34 -2.45
C ASP A 94 -2.49 0.70 -2.42
N TYR A 95 -1.73 0.40 -3.49
CA TYR A 95 -0.31 0.77 -3.57
C TYR A 95 -0.10 2.28 -3.55
N ILE A 96 -0.98 3.04 -4.20
CA ILE A 96 -0.91 4.50 -4.18
C ILE A 96 -1.15 5.01 -2.76
N ASP A 97 -2.17 4.51 -2.06
CA ASP A 97 -2.43 4.93 -0.68
C ASP A 97 -1.33 4.46 0.29
N LEU A 98 -0.67 3.34 0.02
CA LEU A 98 0.43 2.88 0.85
C LEU A 98 1.67 3.79 0.71
N ILE A 99 1.98 4.25 -0.50
CA ILE A 99 3.28 4.88 -0.82
C ILE A 99 3.20 6.41 -0.88
N PHE A 100 2.10 6.97 -1.39
CA PHE A 100 2.03 8.38 -1.81
C PHE A 100 1.01 9.15 -1.01
N GLU A 101 1.38 10.29 -0.46
CA GLU A 101 0.44 11.18 0.22
C GLU A 101 -0.30 12.03 -0.83
N THR A 102 -1.46 11.53 -1.25
CA THR A 102 -2.35 12.17 -2.23
C THR A 102 -3.41 13.05 -1.57
N GLY A 103 -3.67 12.87 -0.27
CA GLY A 103 -4.79 13.50 0.42
C GLY A 103 -6.16 12.84 0.15
N TYR A 104 -6.19 11.74 -0.59
CA TYR A 104 -7.41 11.00 -0.92
C TYR A 104 -7.48 9.65 -0.22
N GLU A 105 -8.69 9.23 0.12
CA GLU A 105 -8.97 7.85 0.53
C GLU A 105 -8.84 6.89 -0.65
N VAL A 106 -8.54 5.61 -0.38
CA VAL A 106 -8.37 4.54 -1.39
C VAL A 106 -9.54 4.50 -2.39
N VAL A 107 -10.78 4.58 -1.89
CA VAL A 107 -11.98 4.54 -2.75
C VAL A 107 -12.00 5.72 -3.73
N THR A 108 -11.58 6.89 -3.28
CA THR A 108 -11.49 8.10 -4.11
C THR A 108 -10.39 7.95 -5.16
N ILE A 109 -9.24 7.38 -4.78
CA ILE A 109 -8.13 7.07 -5.69
C ILE A 109 -8.61 6.11 -6.80
N TYR A 110 -9.24 5.00 -6.41
CA TYR A 110 -9.79 4.01 -7.34
C TYR A 110 -10.76 4.65 -8.34
N ASN A 111 -11.70 5.48 -7.85
CA ASN A 111 -12.67 6.15 -8.71
C ASN A 111 -12.02 7.09 -9.72
N HIS A 112 -10.97 7.82 -9.33
CA HIS A 112 -10.20 8.67 -10.24
C HIS A 112 -9.47 7.86 -11.31
N LEU A 113 -8.80 6.77 -10.91
CA LEU A 113 -8.11 5.89 -11.85
C LEU A 113 -9.09 5.30 -12.88
N LYS A 114 -10.24 4.82 -12.41
CA LYS A 114 -11.30 4.26 -13.25
C LYS A 114 -11.88 5.30 -14.21
N ALA A 115 -12.15 6.51 -13.73
CA ALA A 115 -12.65 7.61 -14.57
C ALA A 115 -11.64 7.97 -15.66
N ALA A 116 -10.36 8.10 -15.32
CA ALA A 116 -9.30 8.40 -16.28
C ALA A 116 -9.19 7.30 -17.36
N GLN A 117 -9.21 6.02 -16.97
CA GLN A 117 -9.19 4.91 -17.94
C GLN A 117 -10.38 4.94 -18.90
N ASN A 118 -11.57 5.29 -18.44
CA ASN A 118 -12.75 5.43 -19.30
C ASN A 118 -12.56 6.57 -20.31
N THR A 119 -12.07 7.73 -19.88
CA THR A 119 -11.78 8.85 -20.78
C THR A 119 -10.75 8.48 -21.85
N PHE A 120 -9.68 7.77 -21.47
CA PHE A 120 -8.70 7.29 -22.45
C PHE A 120 -9.30 6.32 -23.46
N TRP A 121 -10.19 5.43 -23.02
CA TRP A 121 -10.89 4.52 -23.91
C TRP A 121 -11.78 5.25 -24.93
N GLU A 122 -12.49 6.30 -24.51
CA GLU A 122 -13.31 7.13 -25.41
C GLU A 122 -12.45 7.83 -26.48
N ILE A 123 -11.29 8.37 -26.08
CA ILE A 123 -10.34 9.01 -27.00
C ILE A 123 -9.83 7.98 -28.02
N ASP A 124 -9.40 6.80 -27.57
CA ASP A 124 -8.92 5.74 -28.46
C ASP A 124 -9.98 5.33 -29.49
N GLN A 125 -11.26 5.23 -29.07
CA GLN A 125 -12.34 4.94 -29.99
C GLN A 125 -12.53 6.01 -31.06
N GLU A 126 -12.48 7.28 -30.68
CA GLU A 126 -12.68 8.38 -31.62
C GLU A 126 -11.51 8.50 -32.61
N VAL A 127 -10.28 8.26 -32.15
CA VAL A 127 -9.09 8.16 -32.99
C VAL A 127 -9.27 7.03 -34.03
N GLU A 128 -9.72 5.85 -33.62
CA GLU A 128 -9.94 4.73 -34.54
C GLU A 128 -11.09 4.98 -35.53
N ARG A 129 -12.17 5.65 -35.10
CA ARG A 129 -13.26 6.08 -36.00
C ARG A 129 -12.76 7.08 -37.04
N SER A 130 -11.92 8.02 -36.63
CA SER A 130 -11.34 9.04 -37.52
C SER A 130 -10.44 8.41 -38.59
N LYS A 131 -9.50 7.53 -38.18
CA LYS A 131 -8.66 6.77 -39.12
C LYS A 131 -9.48 5.96 -40.13
N LYS A 132 -10.60 5.34 -39.70
CA LYS A 132 -11.49 4.58 -40.59
C LYS A 132 -12.19 5.48 -41.61
N LYS A 133 -12.61 6.69 -41.23
CA LYS A 133 -13.24 7.67 -42.15
C LYS A 133 -12.25 8.13 -43.22
N GLU A 134 -11.02 8.46 -42.83
CA GLU A 134 -9.95 8.87 -43.75
C GLU A 134 -9.61 7.78 -44.77
N ARG A 135 -9.46 6.53 -44.31
CA ARG A 135 -9.20 5.37 -45.19
C ARG A 135 -10.33 5.12 -46.20
N LYS A 136 -11.59 5.38 -45.82
CA LYS A 136 -12.73 5.26 -46.74
C LYS A 136 -12.73 6.36 -47.79
N GLN A 137 -12.42 7.61 -47.40
CA GLN A 137 -12.34 8.73 -48.33
C GLN A 137 -11.20 8.58 -49.34
N GLN A 138 -10.07 8.01 -48.94
CA GLN A 138 -8.95 7.71 -49.84
C GLN A 138 -9.22 6.59 -50.84
N ARG A 139 -10.16 5.67 -50.55
CA ARG A 139 -10.54 4.56 -51.45
C ARG A 139 -11.66 4.90 -52.43
N SER A 140 -12.34 6.02 -52.24
CA SER A 140 -13.42 6.51 -53.12
C SER A 140 -12.96 7.62 -54.07
N LYS A 141 -11.65 7.94 -54.07
CA LYS A 141 -10.95 8.72 -55.10
C LYS A 141 -10.16 7.77 -55.98
#